data_AF-A0A1S3I8A2-F1
#
_entry.id   AF-A0A1S3I8A2-F1
#
_cell.length_a   1.000
_cell.length_b   1.000
_cell.length_c   1.000
_cell.angle_alpha   90.00
_cell.angle_beta   90.00
_cell.angle_gamma   90.00
#
_symmetry.space_group_name_H-M   'P 1'
#
loop_
_entity.id
_entity.type
_entity.pdbx_description
1 polymer ?
#
loop_
_entity_poly.entity_id
_entity_poly.type
_entity_poly.pdbx_seq_one_letter_code
_entity_poly.pdbx_strand_id
1 'polypeptide(L)'
;MKPSFTFLISGLFLAYVGHSIWTIYGIFFPTPCPPKSNCIKPYLAQKPQLELRIYTSLKETLTSEKNAKLLWKLDDFDPSENIEKTFNVTLPAKTRNNGTLYVHALVCRRGQSPFGPWTVLASSRLTTYAVPKAETFNLMGGAEEALSNTRIVGKTQTHWRKKLTVNVMNDDIAFDRMGIPGEIYKILRVSPNGDYLPLLYIDQLGFRIKDILLVNASSKEMPLTINYFPISVGKLRMWLHLEESMNSLHALGFSEKDTDEVKGIFADTNFYFLALTFIVAAFHLLFDFLAFKNDISYWRNRDTMVGLSGRAVLWRSISTFIIFLYLMDEETSLLVLIPAGIGTIIEMWKVTKAFKVQILWNRWKPTFQLGATSEKEKETAAFDSEV
;
A
#
# COMPACT_ATOMS: atom_id res chain seq x y z
N MET A 1 -3.05 -43.13 5.37
CA MET A 1 -2.22 -42.45 4.35
C MET A 1 -1.76 -41.12 4.94
N LYS A 2 -0.46 -40.86 5.02
CA LYS A 2 0.04 -39.56 5.53
C LYS A 2 -0.20 -38.50 4.44
N PRO A 3 -0.80 -37.34 4.75
CA PRO A 3 -0.99 -36.29 3.75
C PRO A 3 0.37 -35.86 3.17
N SER A 4 0.43 -35.73 1.84
CA SER A 4 1.64 -35.26 1.15
C SER A 4 1.97 -33.83 1.60
N PHE A 5 3.25 -33.52 1.78
CA PHE A 5 3.73 -32.19 2.19
C PHE A 5 3.16 -31.06 1.32
N THR A 6 2.98 -31.28 0.01
CA THR A 6 2.33 -30.31 -0.88
C THR A 6 0.84 -30.16 -0.64
N PHE A 7 0.12 -31.24 -0.31
CA PHE A 7 -1.29 -31.12 0.06
C PHE A 7 -1.44 -30.26 1.32
N LEU A 8 -0.53 -30.42 2.29
CA LEU A 8 -0.53 -29.63 3.51
C LEU A 8 -0.19 -28.16 3.26
N ILE A 9 0.83 -27.86 2.45
CA ILE A 9 1.18 -26.47 2.10
C ILE A 9 0.08 -25.80 1.26
N SER A 10 -0.42 -26.46 0.22
CA SER A 10 -1.49 -25.89 -0.61
C SER A 10 -2.77 -25.69 0.19
N GLY A 11 -3.11 -26.62 1.09
CA GLY A 11 -4.22 -26.47 2.02
C GLY A 11 -4.03 -25.27 2.95
N LEU A 12 -2.83 -25.11 3.54
CA LEU A 12 -2.50 -23.96 4.39
C LEU A 12 -2.53 -22.63 3.62
N PHE A 13 -2.04 -22.61 2.38
CA PHE A 13 -2.11 -21.44 1.51
C PHE A 13 -3.56 -21.05 1.20
N LEU A 14 -4.40 -22.00 0.77
CA LEU A 14 -5.81 -21.74 0.49
C LEU A 14 -6.57 -21.31 1.75
N ALA A 15 -6.27 -21.93 2.90
CA ALA A 15 -6.82 -21.52 4.19
C ALA A 15 -6.40 -20.08 4.54
N TYR A 16 -5.15 -19.70 4.29
CA TYR A 16 -4.67 -18.34 4.50
C TYR A 16 -5.35 -17.33 3.55
N VAL A 17 -5.51 -17.67 2.27
CA VAL A 17 -6.23 -16.82 1.31
C VAL A 17 -7.69 -16.66 1.71
N GLY A 18 -8.36 -17.76 2.07
CA GLY A 18 -9.74 -17.74 2.57
C GLY A 18 -9.87 -16.90 3.85
N HIS A 19 -8.96 -17.08 4.81
CA HIS A 19 -8.89 -16.25 6.02
C HIS A 19 -8.67 -14.77 5.69
N SER A 20 -7.82 -14.45 4.72
CA SER A 20 -7.54 -13.07 4.30
C SER A 20 -8.78 -12.44 3.65
N ILE A 21 -9.48 -13.16 2.77
CA ILE A 21 -10.74 -12.72 2.18
C ILE A 21 -11.80 -12.50 3.28
N TRP A 22 -11.92 -13.44 4.22
CA TRP A 22 -12.83 -13.33 5.36
C TRP A 22 -12.50 -12.11 6.24
N THR A 23 -11.21 -11.87 6.50
CA THR A 23 -10.75 -10.71 7.27
C THR A 23 -11.09 -9.40 6.57
N ILE A 24 -10.82 -9.29 5.26
CA ILE A 24 -11.18 -8.11 4.46
C ILE A 24 -12.70 -7.91 4.45
N TYR A 25 -13.47 -8.98 4.27
CA TYR A 25 -14.93 -8.93 4.34
C TYR A 25 -15.40 -8.40 5.70
N GLY A 26 -14.84 -8.89 6.81
CA GLY A 26 -15.15 -8.43 8.17
C GLY A 26 -14.72 -7.00 8.46
N ILE A 27 -13.77 -6.43 7.71
CA ILE A 27 -13.41 -5.00 7.77
C ILE A 27 -14.52 -4.17 7.12
N PHE A 28 -14.98 -4.55 5.93
CA PHE A 28 -16.01 -3.82 5.17
C PHE A 28 -17.41 -3.96 5.76
N PHE A 29 -17.73 -5.14 6.29
CA PHE A 29 -19.04 -5.48 6.83
C PHE A 29 -18.91 -5.86 8.32
N PRO A 30 -18.70 -4.88 9.22
CA PRO A 30 -18.66 -5.14 10.64
C PRO A 30 -19.98 -5.75 11.13
N THR A 31 -19.87 -6.74 12.01
CA THR A 31 -21.04 -7.32 12.66
C THR A 31 -21.65 -6.30 13.62
N PRO A 32 -22.97 -6.07 13.57
CA PRO A 32 -23.64 -5.17 14.49
C PRO A 32 -23.57 -5.73 15.91
N CYS A 33 -23.61 -4.83 16.90
CA CYS A 33 -23.59 -5.22 18.30
C CYS A 33 -24.72 -6.22 18.64
N PRO A 34 -24.41 -7.37 19.28
CA PRO A 34 -25.40 -8.34 19.70
C PRO A 34 -26.45 -7.75 20.66
N PRO A 35 -27.71 -8.26 20.68
CA PRO A 35 -28.76 -7.73 21.55
C PRO A 35 -28.49 -7.89 23.06
N LYS A 36 -27.62 -8.84 23.43
CA LYS A 36 -27.31 -9.18 24.83
C LYS A 36 -26.05 -8.48 25.37
N SER A 37 -25.33 -7.74 24.54
CA SER A 37 -24.10 -7.03 24.92
C SER A 37 -24.33 -5.56 25.21
N ASN A 38 -23.38 -4.93 25.91
CA ASN A 38 -23.42 -3.50 26.22
C ASN A 38 -23.05 -2.69 24.97
N CYS A 39 -24.05 -2.37 24.15
CA CYS A 39 -23.86 -1.62 22.92
C CYS A 39 -23.66 -0.11 23.15
N ILE A 40 -22.88 0.51 22.28
CA ILE A 40 -22.77 1.97 22.17
C ILE A 40 -23.36 2.42 20.84
N LYS A 41 -24.28 3.38 20.88
CA LYS A 41 -25.02 3.86 19.71
C LYS A 41 -24.42 5.17 19.16
N PRO A 42 -24.60 5.45 17.86
CA PRO A 42 -24.19 6.72 17.28
C PRO A 42 -25.05 7.87 17.81
N TYR A 43 -24.39 8.97 18.18
CA TYR A 43 -25.08 10.25 18.42
C TYR A 43 -25.80 10.76 17.16
N LEU A 44 -25.28 10.46 15.97
CA LEU A 44 -25.89 10.84 14.69
C LEU A 44 -27.27 10.23 14.44
N ALA A 45 -27.59 9.06 15.02
CA ALA A 45 -28.91 8.45 14.89
C ALA A 45 -30.05 9.33 15.44
N GLN A 46 -29.72 10.25 16.36
CA GLN A 46 -30.68 11.20 16.93
C GLN A 46 -30.96 12.41 16.02
N LYS A 47 -30.30 12.50 14.86
CA LYS A 47 -30.35 13.65 13.93
C LYS A 47 -30.11 15.00 14.64
N PRO A 48 -28.99 15.15 15.37
CA PRO A 48 -28.67 16.39 16.06
C PRO A 48 -28.37 17.52 15.07
N GLN A 49 -28.66 18.76 15.45
CA GLN A 49 -28.19 19.93 14.70
C GLN A 49 -26.69 20.14 14.96
N LEU A 50 -25.89 19.95 13.91
CA LEU A 50 -24.44 20.01 13.97
C LEU A 50 -23.90 21.23 13.22
N GLU A 51 -22.70 21.62 13.64
CA GLU A 51 -21.92 22.70 13.06
C GLU A 51 -20.51 22.17 12.76
N LEU A 52 -20.02 22.45 11.55
CA LEU A 52 -18.64 22.14 11.14
C LEU A 52 -17.79 23.42 11.18
N ARG A 53 -16.67 23.37 11.91
CA ARG A 53 -15.68 24.45 11.96
C ARG A 53 -14.32 23.95 11.53
N ILE A 54 -13.65 24.72 10.70
CA ILE A 54 -12.28 24.44 10.27
C ILE A 54 -11.40 25.60 10.68
N TYR A 55 -10.35 25.28 11.43
CA TYR A 55 -9.34 26.24 11.88
C TYR A 55 -7.97 25.88 11.31
N THR A 56 -7.11 26.89 11.22
CA THR A 56 -5.68 26.73 10.92
C THR A 56 -4.85 27.21 12.10
N SER A 57 -3.77 26.48 12.42
CA SER A 57 -2.91 26.77 13.56
C SER A 57 -1.47 26.36 13.28
N LEU A 58 -0.55 26.94 14.03
CA LEU A 58 0.86 26.54 14.03
C LEU A 58 1.15 25.37 14.99
N LYS A 59 0.18 25.00 15.84
CA LYS A 59 0.29 23.88 16.78
C LYS A 59 -0.46 22.66 16.24
N GLU A 60 0.07 21.48 16.54
CA GLU A 60 -0.54 20.20 16.16
C GLU A 60 -1.85 19.94 16.91
N THR A 61 -1.97 20.42 18.14
CA THR A 61 -3.18 20.29 18.95
C THR A 61 -3.84 21.64 19.15
N LEU A 62 -5.16 21.64 19.01
CA LEU A 62 -5.98 22.82 19.24
C LEU A 62 -6.66 22.75 20.60
N THR A 63 -6.22 23.59 21.54
CA THR A 63 -6.78 23.66 22.91
C THR A 63 -7.59 24.93 23.16
N SER A 64 -7.42 25.96 22.33
CA SER A 64 -8.10 27.25 22.48
C SER A 64 -8.17 27.97 21.14
N GLU A 65 -9.24 28.74 20.93
CA GLU A 65 -9.40 29.57 19.72
C GLU A 65 -8.31 30.64 19.60
N LYS A 66 -7.73 31.09 20.72
CA LYS A 66 -6.75 32.20 20.72
C LYS A 66 -5.52 31.94 19.82
N ASN A 67 -5.16 30.67 19.64
CA ASN A 67 -3.98 30.28 18.87
C ASN A 67 -4.31 29.83 17.44
N ALA A 68 -5.57 29.95 17.01
CA ALA A 68 -6.02 29.46 15.73
C ALA A 68 -6.87 30.46 14.97
N LYS A 69 -6.76 30.42 13.64
CA LYS A 69 -7.53 31.25 12.73
C LYS A 69 -8.68 30.42 12.17
N LEU A 70 -9.92 30.87 12.41
CA LEU A 70 -11.11 30.28 11.80
C LEU A 70 -11.07 30.49 10.28
N LEU A 71 -11.15 29.40 9.53
CA LEU A 71 -11.15 29.41 8.07
C LEU A 71 -12.56 29.24 7.51
N TRP A 72 -13.32 28.29 8.06
CA TRP A 72 -14.67 28.01 7.63
C TRP A 72 -15.55 27.63 8.82
N LYS A 73 -16.77 28.15 8.82
CA LYS A 73 -17.86 27.83 9.75
C LYS A 73 -19.09 27.50 8.92
N LEU A 74 -19.71 26.35 9.19
CA LEU A 74 -20.95 25.90 8.56
C LEU A 74 -21.95 25.57 9.66
N ASP A 75 -22.92 26.48 9.87
CA ASP A 75 -23.88 26.44 10.98
C ASP A 75 -24.91 25.31 10.88
N ASP A 76 -25.31 24.94 9.65
CA ASP A 76 -26.30 23.90 9.37
C ASP A 76 -25.62 22.76 8.59
N PHE A 77 -24.77 22.01 9.29
CA PHE A 77 -24.01 20.92 8.70
C PHE A 77 -24.81 19.62 8.72
N ASP A 78 -25.17 19.12 7.53
CA ASP A 78 -25.70 17.76 7.35
C ASP A 78 -24.54 16.79 7.05
N PRO A 79 -24.29 15.79 7.92
CA PRO A 79 -23.27 14.77 7.68
C PRO A 79 -23.54 13.84 6.49
N SER A 80 -24.70 13.93 5.84
CA SER A 80 -25.07 13.08 4.71
C SER A 80 -24.79 13.73 3.35
N GLU A 81 -24.58 15.04 3.30
CA GLU A 81 -24.45 15.80 2.06
C GLU A 81 -22.99 16.04 1.69
N ASN A 82 -22.68 15.99 0.39
CA ASN A 82 -21.35 16.30 -0.11
C ASN A 82 -21.18 17.82 -0.22
N ILE A 83 -20.03 18.33 0.21
CA ILE A 83 -19.75 19.77 0.15
C ILE A 83 -18.35 19.99 -0.41
N GLU A 84 -18.21 20.88 -1.38
CA GLU A 84 -16.92 21.31 -1.92
C GLU A 84 -16.83 22.83 -1.84
N LYS A 85 -15.74 23.34 -1.27
CA LYS A 85 -15.52 24.78 -1.16
C LYS A 85 -14.04 25.14 -1.21
N THR A 86 -13.73 26.15 -2.01
CA THR A 86 -12.35 26.66 -2.17
C THR A 86 -12.16 27.96 -1.39
N PHE A 87 -11.01 28.08 -0.73
CA PHE A 87 -10.60 29.22 0.07
C PHE A 87 -9.19 29.66 -0.31
N ASN A 88 -8.89 30.96 -0.16
CA ASN A 88 -7.52 31.46 -0.19
C ASN A 88 -7.03 31.67 1.24
N VAL A 89 -6.12 30.81 1.69
CA VAL A 89 -5.63 30.78 3.06
C VAL A 89 -4.41 31.68 3.19
N THR A 90 -4.48 32.68 4.07
CA THR A 90 -3.33 33.53 4.41
C THR A 90 -2.29 32.75 5.22
N LEU A 91 -1.05 32.70 4.76
CA LEU A 91 0.03 31.96 5.41
C LEU A 91 0.75 32.79 6.50
N PRO A 92 0.91 32.24 7.72
CA PRO A 92 1.74 32.84 8.75
C PRO A 92 3.21 32.97 8.29
N ALA A 93 3.93 33.98 8.81
CA ALA A 93 5.34 34.19 8.49
C ALA A 93 6.22 32.97 8.83
N LYS A 94 5.91 32.25 9.92
CA LYS A 94 6.61 31.01 10.30
C LYS A 94 6.46 29.92 9.22
N THR A 95 5.27 29.75 8.66
CA THR A 95 5.02 28.77 7.58
C THR A 95 5.77 29.14 6.31
N ARG A 96 5.81 30.43 5.95
CA ARG A 96 6.60 30.94 4.82
C ARG A 96 8.11 30.75 5.01
N ASN A 97 8.57 30.70 6.26
CA ASN A 97 9.96 30.43 6.63
C ASN A 97 10.19 28.95 6.96
N ASN A 98 9.70 28.06 6.11
CA ASN A 98 9.85 26.60 6.21
C ASN A 98 9.18 25.93 7.44
N GLY A 99 8.13 26.56 7.98
CA GLY A 99 7.40 26.05 9.14
C GLY A 99 6.17 25.21 8.76
N THR A 100 5.73 24.35 9.68
CA THR A 100 4.52 23.55 9.48
C THR A 100 3.25 24.36 9.79
N LEU A 101 2.20 24.17 8.99
CA LEU A 101 0.84 24.62 9.32
C LEU A 101 -0.09 23.42 9.48
N TYR A 102 -0.92 23.46 10.52
CA TYR A 102 -1.91 22.45 10.83
C TYR A 102 -3.32 22.95 10.51
N VAL A 103 -4.18 22.02 10.13
CA VAL A 103 -5.61 22.22 9.99
C VAL A 103 -6.34 21.39 11.04
N HIS A 104 -7.40 21.96 11.59
CA HIS A 104 -8.24 21.36 12.62
C HIS A 104 -9.69 21.40 12.15
N ALA A 105 -10.29 20.23 11.95
CA ALA A 105 -11.72 20.10 11.71
C ALA A 105 -12.42 19.77 13.02
N LEU A 106 -13.49 20.50 13.34
CA LEU A 106 -14.31 20.32 14.52
C LEU A 106 -15.76 20.13 14.12
N VAL A 107 -16.39 19.10 14.68
CA VAL A 107 -17.83 18.88 14.58
C VAL A 107 -18.41 19.02 15.98
N CYS A 108 -19.26 20.03 16.18
CA CYS A 108 -19.91 20.31 17.46
C CYS A 108 -21.40 20.55 17.29
N ARG A 109 -22.15 20.59 18.39
CA ARG A 109 -23.57 20.94 18.37
C ARG A 109 -23.73 22.43 18.05
N ARG A 110 -24.72 22.76 17.23
CA ARG A 110 -25.02 24.15 16.84
C ARG A 110 -25.14 25.06 18.06
N GLY A 111 -24.44 26.19 18.04
CA GLY A 111 -24.50 27.21 19.10
C GLY A 111 -23.74 26.90 20.39
N GLN A 112 -23.06 25.76 20.50
CA GLN A 112 -22.18 25.45 21.63
C GLN A 112 -20.74 25.93 21.40
N SER A 113 -19.98 25.99 22.50
CA SER A 113 -18.54 26.26 22.42
C SER A 113 -17.81 25.11 21.73
N PRO A 114 -16.78 25.40 20.91
CA PRO A 114 -16.09 24.39 20.12
C PRO A 114 -15.25 23.43 20.97
N PHE A 115 -15.02 23.71 22.26
CA PHE A 115 -14.24 22.85 23.16
C PHE A 115 -15.10 22.18 24.23
N GLY A 116 -16.39 21.94 23.92
CA GLY A 116 -17.32 21.25 24.80
C GLY A 116 -17.16 19.71 24.76
N PRO A 117 -17.82 19.00 25.69
CA PRO A 117 -17.81 17.52 25.74
C PRO A 117 -18.53 16.85 24.56
N TRP A 118 -19.25 17.62 23.75
CA TRP A 118 -19.98 17.17 22.57
C TRP A 118 -19.25 17.47 21.26
N THR A 119 -17.97 17.88 21.33
CA THR A 119 -17.17 18.21 20.16
C THR A 119 -16.18 17.10 19.83
N VAL A 120 -16.05 16.81 18.54
CA VAL A 120 -14.97 15.97 18.00
C VAL A 120 -14.00 16.85 17.24
N LEU A 121 -12.70 16.63 17.45
CA LEU A 121 -11.60 17.35 16.82
C LEU A 121 -10.71 16.35 16.08
N ALA A 122 -10.50 16.58 14.78
CA ALA A 122 -9.49 15.91 13.97
C ALA A 122 -8.48 16.95 13.48
N SER A 123 -7.20 16.59 13.50
CA SER A 123 -6.10 17.49 13.14
C SER A 123 -5.19 16.82 12.13
N SER A 124 -4.71 17.58 11.14
CA SER A 124 -3.76 17.09 10.14
C SER A 124 -2.81 18.20 9.69
N ARG A 125 -1.68 17.81 9.10
CA ARG A 125 -0.71 18.75 8.52
C ARG A 125 -1.23 19.24 7.18
N LEU A 126 -1.28 20.56 7.00
CA LEU A 126 -1.62 21.20 5.72
C LEU A 126 -0.38 21.44 4.85
N THR A 127 0.80 21.28 5.43
CA THR A 127 2.08 21.40 4.76
C THR A 127 2.88 20.10 4.85
N THR A 128 3.66 19.80 3.81
CA THR A 128 4.61 18.69 3.80
C THR A 128 6.01 19.17 3.46
N TYR A 129 7.03 18.41 3.84
CA TYR A 129 8.42 18.70 3.49
C TYR A 129 8.84 17.81 2.34
N ALA A 130 9.27 18.41 1.24
CA ALA A 130 9.76 17.69 0.08
C ALA A 130 10.93 18.43 -0.55
N VAL A 131 11.76 17.70 -1.30
CA VAL A 131 12.74 18.34 -2.18
C VAL A 131 11.95 18.95 -3.35
N PRO A 132 12.13 20.24 -3.66
CA PRO A 132 11.46 20.84 -4.79
C PRO A 132 11.86 20.08 -6.05
N LYS A 133 10.86 19.57 -6.79
CA LYS A 133 11.11 19.11 -8.16
C LYS A 133 11.54 20.34 -8.94
N ALA A 134 12.71 20.30 -9.57
CA ALA A 134 13.05 21.31 -10.56
C ALA A 134 11.89 21.33 -11.57
N GLU A 135 11.37 22.51 -11.89
CA GLU A 135 10.39 22.64 -12.98
C GLU A 135 11.08 22.06 -14.22
N THR A 136 10.73 20.82 -14.58
CA THR A 136 11.25 20.17 -15.76
C THR A 136 10.64 20.90 -16.94
N PHE A 137 11.34 21.90 -17.45
CA PHE A 137 11.11 22.39 -18.80
C PHE A 137 11.26 21.17 -19.71
N ASN A 138 10.13 20.71 -20.27
CA ASN A 138 10.10 19.63 -21.24
C ASN A 138 10.68 20.19 -22.55
N LEU A 139 12.01 20.23 -22.63
CA LEU A 139 12.77 20.70 -23.77
C LEU A 139 13.11 19.49 -24.63
N MET A 140 12.32 19.23 -25.68
CA MET A 140 12.44 18.12 -26.66
C MET A 140 11.59 16.89 -26.25
N GLY A 141 10.72 16.30 -27.08
CA GLY A 141 10.82 16.29 -28.53
C GLY A 141 12.13 15.63 -28.96
N GLY A 142 12.47 14.46 -28.42
CA GLY A 142 13.61 13.65 -28.85
C GLY A 142 14.97 14.09 -28.29
N ALA A 143 15.31 13.60 -27.10
CA ALA A 143 16.67 13.27 -26.68
C ALA A 143 16.56 12.37 -25.43
N GLU A 144 16.52 11.07 -25.67
CA GLU A 144 16.73 10.07 -24.64
C GLU A 144 18.16 10.19 -24.07
N GLU A 145 18.28 9.89 -22.77
CA GLU A 145 19.51 9.57 -22.05
C GLU A 145 20.58 10.67 -21.92
N ALA A 146 20.39 11.59 -20.95
CA ALA A 146 21.47 12.06 -20.06
C ALA A 146 20.96 13.06 -19.00
N LEU A 147 20.18 12.58 -18.02
CA LEU A 147 20.09 13.26 -16.71
C LEU A 147 19.68 12.30 -15.59
N SER A 148 20.25 11.09 -15.64
CA SER A 148 20.34 10.23 -14.46
C SER A 148 21.57 10.66 -13.65
N ASN A 149 21.38 10.88 -12.36
CA ASN A 149 22.41 11.01 -11.32
C ASN A 149 23.13 12.35 -11.11
N THR A 150 22.43 13.48 -11.17
CA THR A 150 22.78 14.58 -10.24
C THR A 150 21.86 14.47 -9.03
N ARG A 151 22.36 13.88 -7.93
CA ARG A 151 21.77 14.08 -6.60
C ARG A 151 21.87 15.56 -6.29
N ILE A 152 20.92 16.37 -6.77
CA ILE A 152 20.69 17.69 -6.20
C ILE A 152 20.30 17.38 -4.77
N VAL A 153 21.25 17.57 -3.85
CA VAL A 153 20.98 17.63 -2.41
C VAL A 153 20.19 18.92 -2.19
N GLY A 154 18.96 18.93 -2.69
CA GLY A 154 18.06 20.06 -2.60
C GLY A 154 17.61 20.13 -1.15
N LYS A 155 17.87 21.26 -0.51
CA LYS A 155 17.36 21.54 0.83
C LYS A 155 15.85 21.31 0.85
N THR A 156 15.36 20.52 1.79
CA THR A 156 13.92 20.26 1.95
C THR A 156 13.16 21.55 2.20
N GLN A 157 12.15 21.82 1.37
CA GLN A 157 11.31 23.01 1.46
C GLN A 157 9.87 22.64 1.80
N THR A 158 9.17 23.60 2.39
CA THR A 158 7.76 23.45 2.74
C THR A 158 6.92 23.52 1.48
N HIS A 159 6.05 22.55 1.34
CA HIS A 159 5.08 22.45 0.29
C HIS A 159 3.67 22.49 0.87
N TRP A 160 2.76 23.10 0.13
CA TRP A 160 1.36 23.32 0.47
C TRP A 160 0.46 22.26 -0.13
N ARG A 161 -0.50 21.77 0.66
CA ARG A 161 -1.55 20.85 0.21
C ARG A 161 -2.76 21.64 -0.28
N LYS A 162 -3.06 21.56 -1.58
CA LYS A 162 -4.19 22.27 -2.20
C LYS A 162 -5.55 21.70 -1.85
N LYS A 163 -5.63 20.40 -1.55
CA LYS A 163 -6.88 19.68 -1.31
C LYS A 163 -6.89 19.08 0.08
N LEU A 164 -8.01 19.23 0.79
CA LEU A 164 -8.26 18.65 2.08
C LEU A 164 -9.61 17.92 2.03
N THR A 165 -9.60 16.61 2.22
CA THR A 165 -10.84 15.84 2.32
C THR A 165 -11.13 15.54 3.78
N VAL A 166 -12.33 15.91 4.22
CA VAL A 166 -12.84 15.67 5.57
C VAL A 166 -14.00 14.69 5.44
N ASN A 167 -14.04 13.69 6.32
CA ASN A 167 -15.06 12.66 6.29
C ASN A 167 -15.67 12.49 7.68
N VAL A 168 -16.99 12.27 7.71
CA VAL A 168 -17.69 11.84 8.93
C VAL A 168 -18.40 10.54 8.62
N MET A 169 -18.27 9.56 9.52
CA MET A 169 -18.98 8.29 9.37
C MET A 169 -20.49 8.51 9.51
N ASN A 170 -21.27 8.10 8.50
CA ASN A 170 -22.72 8.30 8.48
C ASN A 170 -23.54 7.01 8.71
N ASP A 171 -22.89 5.87 8.89
CA ASP A 171 -23.58 4.60 9.11
C ASP A 171 -24.16 4.51 10.53
N ASP A 172 -25.43 4.10 10.63
CA ASP A 172 -26.10 3.81 11.90
C ASP A 172 -25.75 2.40 12.38
N ILE A 173 -24.57 2.27 12.98
CA ILE A 173 -24.06 1.00 13.51
C ILE A 173 -23.78 1.10 15.01
N ALA A 174 -24.40 0.23 15.80
CA ALA A 174 -24.04 0.09 17.20
C ALA A 174 -22.79 -0.81 17.34
N PHE A 175 -21.78 -0.32 18.05
CA PHE A 175 -20.59 -1.12 18.39
C PHE A 175 -20.77 -1.80 19.76
N ASP A 176 -20.19 -2.98 19.93
CA ASP A 176 -20.02 -3.56 21.26
C ASP A 176 -18.90 -2.82 21.98
N ARG A 177 -19.13 -2.33 23.20
CA ARG A 177 -18.14 -1.56 23.98
C ARG A 177 -16.85 -2.32 24.21
N MET A 178 -16.91 -3.65 24.32
CA MET A 178 -15.73 -4.50 24.51
C MET A 178 -15.11 -4.98 23.20
N GLY A 179 -15.82 -4.82 22.08
CA GLY A 179 -15.44 -5.30 20.75
C GLY A 179 -15.15 -4.18 19.76
N ILE A 180 -14.86 -2.95 20.22
CA ILE A 180 -14.55 -1.83 19.33
C ILE A 180 -13.22 -2.14 18.61
N PRO A 181 -13.19 -2.11 17.27
CA PRO A 181 -11.94 -2.30 16.52
C PRO A 181 -10.90 -1.25 16.92
N GLY A 182 -9.63 -1.65 17.07
CA GLY A 182 -8.57 -0.79 17.60
C GLY A 182 -8.35 0.48 16.77
N GLU A 183 -8.54 0.41 15.46
CA GLU A 183 -8.47 1.52 14.53
C GLU A 183 -9.57 2.58 14.80
N ILE A 184 -10.80 2.13 15.07
CA ILE A 184 -11.93 3.01 15.42
C ILE A 184 -11.76 3.58 16.83
N TYR A 185 -11.26 2.76 17.77
CA TYR A 185 -11.07 3.16 19.15
C TYR A 185 -10.18 4.41 19.30
N LYS A 186 -9.18 4.59 18.43
CA LYS A 186 -8.28 5.76 18.43
C LYS A 186 -9.04 7.08 18.21
N ILE A 187 -10.01 7.09 17.30
CA ILE A 187 -10.78 8.29 16.91
C ILE A 187 -12.14 8.40 17.61
N LEU A 188 -12.63 7.31 18.20
CA LEU A 188 -13.91 7.28 18.89
C LEU A 188 -13.85 8.13 20.16
N ARG A 189 -14.90 8.94 20.35
CA ARG A 189 -15.12 9.75 21.54
C ARG A 189 -16.53 9.50 22.04
N VAL A 190 -16.67 9.40 23.36
CA VAL A 190 -17.95 9.09 24.00
C VAL A 190 -18.49 10.35 24.65
N SER A 191 -19.76 10.62 24.40
CA SER A 191 -20.48 11.73 25.01
C SER A 191 -20.80 11.45 26.49
N PRO A 192 -21.13 12.48 27.29
CA PRO A 192 -21.59 12.28 28.67
C PRO A 192 -22.80 11.35 28.82
N ASN A 193 -23.64 11.24 27.78
CA ASN A 193 -24.82 10.36 27.78
C ASN A 193 -24.49 8.90 27.45
N GLY A 194 -23.24 8.60 27.10
CA GLY A 194 -22.79 7.24 26.79
C GLY A 194 -22.93 6.83 25.33
N ASP A 195 -23.39 7.72 24.43
CA ASP A 195 -23.38 7.53 22.97
C ASP A 195 -22.03 7.95 22.37
N TYR A 196 -21.61 7.35 21.26
CA TYR A 196 -20.39 7.77 20.57
C TYR A 196 -20.64 8.97 19.65
N LEU A 197 -19.75 9.94 19.72
CA LEU A 197 -19.79 11.15 18.89
C LEU A 197 -19.40 10.84 17.43
N PRO A 198 -19.72 11.73 16.46
CA PRO A 198 -19.43 11.49 15.05
C PRO A 198 -17.95 11.16 14.81
N LEU A 199 -17.67 10.07 14.08
CA LEU A 199 -16.29 9.69 13.78
C LEU A 199 -15.76 10.57 12.66
N LEU A 200 -14.99 11.59 13.04
CA LEU A 200 -14.37 12.55 12.14
C LEU A 200 -12.99 12.07 11.70
N TYR A 201 -12.78 12.01 10.39
CA TYR A 201 -11.55 11.57 9.75
C TYR A 201 -11.09 12.62 8.74
N ILE A 202 -9.79 12.88 8.68
CA ILE A 202 -9.19 13.73 7.63
C ILE A 202 -8.36 12.81 6.75
N ASP A 203 -8.70 12.75 5.47
CA ASP A 203 -8.06 11.82 4.53
C ASP A 203 -6.61 12.22 4.26
N GLN A 204 -5.67 11.38 4.72
CA GLN A 204 -4.24 11.50 4.46
C GLN A 204 -3.78 10.67 3.25
N LEU A 205 -4.63 9.77 2.76
CA LEU A 205 -4.32 8.83 1.68
C LEU A 205 -4.66 9.44 0.32
N GLY A 206 -5.72 10.24 0.24
CA GLY A 206 -6.05 11.05 -0.94
C GLY A 206 -5.04 12.16 -1.22
N PHE A 207 -4.12 12.42 -0.30
CA PHE A 207 -3.02 13.37 -0.49
C PHE A 207 -1.92 12.78 -1.37
N ARG A 208 -1.66 13.44 -2.51
CA ARG A 208 -0.61 13.08 -3.45
C ARG A 208 0.52 14.10 -3.55
N ILE A 209 1.75 13.64 -3.72
CA ILE A 209 2.93 14.50 -3.96
C ILE A 209 2.77 15.30 -5.25
N LYS A 210 2.06 14.80 -6.26
CA LYS A 210 1.80 15.54 -7.52
C LYS A 210 0.95 16.82 -7.33
N ASP A 211 0.18 16.89 -6.24
CA ASP A 211 -0.79 17.98 -6.01
C ASP A 211 -0.27 19.09 -5.07
N ILE A 212 1.00 19.04 -4.67
CA ILE A 212 1.61 20.03 -3.78
C ILE A 212 2.08 21.29 -4.51
N LEU A 213 2.07 22.43 -3.82
CA LEU A 213 2.69 23.67 -4.29
C LEU A 213 3.90 24.03 -3.44
N LEU A 214 4.95 24.57 -4.05
CA LEU A 214 6.07 25.12 -3.30
C LEU A 214 5.62 26.37 -2.52
N VAL A 215 6.00 26.45 -1.24
CA VAL A 215 5.78 27.64 -0.39
C VAL A 215 7.06 28.45 -0.35
N ASN A 216 7.00 29.69 -0.84
CA ASN A 216 8.10 30.65 -0.79
C ASN A 216 7.86 31.74 0.26
N ALA A 217 8.89 32.52 0.59
CA ALA A 217 8.78 33.66 1.49
C ALA A 217 7.76 34.72 1.01
N SER A 218 7.55 34.82 -0.31
CA SER A 218 6.60 35.72 -0.97
C SER A 218 5.17 35.16 -1.04
N SER A 219 4.95 33.87 -0.81
CA SER A 219 3.64 33.21 -0.88
C SER A 219 2.75 33.61 0.31
N LYS A 220 2.07 34.76 0.22
CA LYS A 220 1.19 35.27 1.30
C LYS A 220 -0.13 34.52 1.40
N GLU A 221 -0.67 34.06 0.27
CA GLU A 221 -1.94 33.36 0.18
C GLU A 221 -1.79 32.11 -0.67
N MET A 222 -2.47 31.03 -0.28
CA MET A 222 -2.46 29.76 -1.01
C MET A 222 -3.89 29.20 -1.14
N PRO A 223 -4.24 28.60 -2.30
CA PRO A 223 -5.56 28.03 -2.50
C PRO A 223 -5.72 26.71 -1.73
N LEU A 224 -6.85 26.56 -1.04
CA LEU A 224 -7.27 25.33 -0.36
C LEU A 224 -8.70 24.97 -0.74
N THR A 225 -8.87 23.83 -1.40
CA THR A 225 -10.17 23.22 -1.66
C THR A 225 -10.47 22.21 -0.56
N ILE A 226 -11.54 22.46 0.19
CA ILE A 226 -12.03 21.60 1.25
C ILE A 226 -13.20 20.80 0.70
N ASN A 227 -13.04 19.49 0.70
CA ASN A 227 -14.05 18.55 0.26
C ASN A 227 -14.57 17.79 1.48
N TYR A 228 -15.88 17.71 1.60
CA TYR A 228 -16.55 16.92 2.60
C TYR A 228 -17.37 15.83 1.94
N PHE A 229 -17.16 14.58 2.39
CA PHE A 229 -17.95 13.43 1.96
C PHE A 229 -18.30 12.54 3.15
N PRO A 230 -19.54 12.01 3.24
CA PRO A 230 -19.86 10.95 4.16
C PRO A 230 -19.02 9.71 3.84
N ILE A 231 -18.64 8.95 4.87
CA ILE A 231 -17.91 7.70 4.73
C ILE A 231 -18.65 6.56 5.42
N SER A 232 -18.71 5.40 4.75
CA SER A 232 -19.20 4.17 5.38
C SER A 232 -18.18 3.65 6.40
N VAL A 233 -18.63 2.93 7.42
CA VAL A 233 -17.77 2.28 8.43
C VAL A 233 -16.73 1.36 7.79
N GLY A 234 -17.09 0.60 6.75
CA GLY A 234 -16.18 -0.32 6.08
C GLY A 234 -15.02 0.39 5.39
N LYS A 235 -15.33 1.40 4.57
CA LYS A 235 -14.33 2.26 3.92
C LYS A 235 -13.46 2.98 4.94
N LEU A 236 -14.05 3.51 6.02
CA LEU A 236 -13.31 4.19 7.08
C LEU A 236 -12.30 3.25 7.75
N ARG A 237 -12.72 2.05 8.14
CA ARG A 237 -11.82 1.06 8.76
C ARG A 237 -10.68 0.65 7.83
N MET A 238 -10.99 0.43 6.55
CA MET A 238 -9.99 0.15 5.53
C MET A 238 -8.98 1.29 5.38
N TRP A 239 -9.44 2.54 5.37
CA TRP A 239 -8.58 3.72 5.23
C TRP A 239 -7.66 3.88 6.45
N LEU A 240 -8.20 3.72 7.65
CA LEU A 240 -7.40 3.75 8.88
C LEU A 240 -6.34 2.64 8.90
N HIS A 241 -6.69 1.43 8.44
CA HIS A 241 -5.76 0.31 8.37
C HIS A 241 -4.65 0.54 7.33
N LEU A 242 -5.00 1.10 6.17
CA LEU A 242 -4.04 1.45 5.13
C LEU A 242 -3.10 2.56 5.60
N GLU A 243 -3.61 3.57 6.29
CA GLU A 243 -2.81 4.64 6.89
C GLU A 243 -1.81 4.11 7.93
N GLU A 244 -2.25 3.20 8.81
CA GLU A 244 -1.36 2.54 9.78
C GLU A 244 -0.30 1.68 9.07
N SER A 245 -0.67 0.97 8.01
CA SER A 245 0.27 0.21 7.17
C SER A 245 1.31 1.10 6.49
N MET A 246 0.89 2.26 5.95
CA MET A 246 1.82 3.24 5.36
C MET A 246 2.79 3.80 6.41
N ASN A 247 2.30 4.13 7.61
CA ASN A 247 3.16 4.56 8.71
C ASN A 247 4.18 3.49 9.11
N SER A 248 3.80 2.21 9.09
CA SER A 248 4.74 1.10 9.29
C SER A 248 5.77 1.00 8.17
N LEU A 249 5.40 1.21 6.90
CA LEU A 249 6.34 1.23 5.78
C LEU A 249 7.35 2.37 5.92
N HIS A 250 6.91 3.57 6.31
CA HIS A 250 7.81 4.67 6.62
C HIS A 250 8.77 4.35 7.76
N ALA A 251 8.29 3.66 8.81
CA ALA A 251 9.14 3.22 9.91
C ALA A 251 10.20 2.19 9.48
N LEU A 252 9.93 1.42 8.41
CA LEU A 252 10.88 0.50 7.78
C LEU A 252 11.84 1.21 6.80
N GLY A 253 11.72 2.52 6.61
CA GLY A 253 12.62 3.32 5.77
C GLY A 253 12.14 3.53 4.32
N PHE A 254 10.90 3.20 3.99
CA PHE A 254 10.33 3.52 2.67
C PHE A 254 10.22 5.03 2.47
N SER A 255 10.50 5.50 1.25
CA SER A 255 10.46 6.92 0.95
C SER A 255 9.02 7.43 0.81
N GLU A 256 8.83 8.75 0.97
CA GLU A 256 7.55 9.41 0.68
C GLU A 256 7.11 9.18 -0.77
N LYS A 257 8.05 9.03 -1.70
CA LYS A 257 7.74 8.74 -3.10
C LYS A 257 7.11 7.34 -3.25
N ASP A 258 7.72 6.32 -2.64
CA ASP A 258 7.25 4.92 -2.77
C ASP A 258 5.87 4.74 -2.14
N THR A 259 5.64 5.37 -0.99
CA THR A 259 4.33 5.36 -0.32
C THR A 259 3.28 6.17 -1.08
N ASP A 260 3.66 7.28 -1.73
CA ASP A 260 2.78 8.04 -2.63
C ASP A 260 2.34 7.23 -3.84
N GLU A 261 3.23 6.41 -4.41
CA GLU A 261 2.87 5.47 -5.48
C GLU A 261 1.82 4.46 -5.01
N VAL A 262 2.01 3.87 -3.82
CA VAL A 262 1.01 2.96 -3.23
C VAL A 262 -0.33 3.67 -3.00
N LYS A 263 -0.34 4.91 -2.47
CA LYS A 263 -1.57 5.71 -2.34
C LYS A 263 -2.29 5.86 -3.67
N GLY A 264 -1.56 6.01 -4.78
CA GLY A 264 -2.13 6.03 -6.13
C GLY A 264 -2.85 4.79 -6.53
N ILE A 265 -2.25 3.64 -6.26
CA ILE A 265 -2.89 2.36 -6.59
C ILE A 265 -4.26 2.28 -5.90
N PHE A 266 -4.37 2.69 -4.63
CA PHE A 266 -5.64 2.65 -3.90
C PHE A 266 -6.61 3.79 -4.24
N ALA A 267 -6.12 4.98 -4.59
CA ALA A 267 -6.96 6.15 -4.89
C ALA A 267 -7.43 6.20 -6.35
N ASP A 268 -6.53 5.86 -7.29
CA ASP A 268 -6.76 5.99 -8.73
C ASP A 268 -7.36 4.70 -9.34
N THR A 269 -7.20 3.54 -8.70
CA THR A 269 -7.75 2.25 -9.18
C THR A 269 -9.10 1.96 -8.55
N ASN A 270 -10.04 1.44 -9.33
CA ASN A 270 -11.28 0.92 -8.78
C ASN A 270 -11.00 -0.32 -7.90
N PHE A 271 -11.54 -0.29 -6.70
CA PHE A 271 -11.35 -1.31 -5.66
C PHE A 271 -11.61 -2.75 -6.15
N TYR A 272 -12.60 -2.97 -7.01
CA TYR A 272 -12.91 -4.30 -7.55
C TYR A 272 -11.77 -4.83 -8.43
N PHE A 273 -11.17 -3.97 -9.25
CA PHE A 273 -10.01 -4.35 -10.07
C PHE A 273 -8.80 -4.62 -9.20
N LEU A 274 -8.56 -3.79 -8.18
CA LEU A 274 -7.46 -4.00 -7.25
C LEU A 274 -7.58 -5.35 -6.52
N ALA A 275 -8.77 -5.68 -6.02
CA ALA A 275 -9.04 -6.96 -5.37
C ALA A 275 -8.82 -8.15 -6.32
N LEU A 276 -9.28 -8.05 -7.57
CA LEU A 276 -9.04 -9.07 -8.59
C LEU A 276 -7.54 -9.27 -8.85
N THR A 277 -6.78 -8.19 -8.99
CA THR A 277 -5.32 -8.25 -9.19
C THR A 277 -4.62 -8.97 -8.04
N PHE A 278 -5.02 -8.72 -6.78
CA PHE A 278 -4.48 -9.46 -5.63
C PHE A 278 -4.78 -10.96 -5.69
N ILE A 279 -6.00 -11.33 -6.07
CA ILE A 279 -6.39 -12.75 -6.19
C ILE A 279 -5.58 -13.43 -7.30
N VAL A 280 -5.49 -12.82 -8.48
CA VAL A 280 -4.73 -13.35 -9.61
C VAL A 280 -3.24 -13.47 -9.28
N ALA A 281 -2.66 -12.47 -8.63
CA ALA A 281 -1.28 -12.50 -8.13
C ALA A 281 -1.03 -13.65 -7.14
N ALA A 282 -1.96 -13.89 -6.20
CA ALA A 282 -1.87 -15.00 -5.25
C ALA A 282 -1.89 -16.37 -5.96
N PHE A 283 -2.77 -16.55 -6.95
CA PHE A 283 -2.81 -17.79 -7.73
C PHE A 283 -1.56 -17.99 -8.59
N HIS A 284 -1.01 -16.94 -9.19
CA HIS A 284 0.26 -17.02 -9.90
C HIS A 284 1.39 -17.55 -9.01
N LEU A 285 1.57 -16.96 -7.83
CA LEU A 285 2.58 -17.41 -6.87
C LEU A 285 2.37 -18.87 -6.43
N LEU A 286 1.11 -19.30 -6.26
CA LEU A 286 0.79 -20.67 -5.93
C LEU A 286 1.17 -21.65 -7.06
N PHE A 287 0.82 -21.32 -8.31
CA PHE A 287 1.12 -22.17 -9.46
C PHE A 287 2.61 -22.25 -9.75
N ASP A 288 3.34 -21.14 -9.65
CA ASP A 288 4.79 -21.12 -9.80
C ASP A 288 5.46 -22.03 -8.75
N PHE A 289 5.06 -21.92 -7.49
CA PHE A 289 5.56 -22.77 -6.42
C PHE A 289 5.30 -24.26 -6.68
N LEU A 290 4.08 -24.60 -7.12
CA LEU A 290 3.72 -25.98 -7.45
C LEU A 290 4.50 -26.52 -8.64
N ALA A 291 4.72 -25.70 -9.67
CA ALA A 291 5.52 -26.05 -10.84
C ALA A 291 6.97 -26.34 -10.43
N PHE A 292 7.61 -25.44 -9.68
CA PHE A 292 8.99 -25.63 -9.19
C PHE A 292 9.11 -26.87 -8.31
N LYS A 293 8.14 -27.11 -7.43
CA LYS A 293 8.15 -28.30 -6.57
C LYS A 293 8.09 -29.59 -7.40
N ASN A 294 7.19 -29.66 -8.37
CA ASN A 294 7.03 -30.83 -9.21
C ASN A 294 8.33 -31.12 -9.99
N ASP A 295 8.87 -30.07 -10.59
CA ASP A 295 10.09 -30.11 -11.38
C ASP A 295 11.33 -30.54 -10.56
N ILE A 296 11.56 -29.91 -9.41
CA ILE A 296 12.63 -30.31 -8.48
C ILE A 296 12.46 -31.76 -8.02
N SER A 297 11.23 -32.17 -7.67
CA SER A 297 10.97 -33.53 -7.22
C SER A 297 11.23 -34.57 -8.31
N TYR A 298 10.91 -34.26 -9.55
CA TYR A 298 11.17 -35.14 -10.70
C TYR A 298 12.67 -35.32 -10.93
N TRP A 299 13.42 -34.22 -10.97
CA TRP A 299 14.87 -34.23 -11.25
C TRP A 299 15.70 -34.74 -10.07
N ARG A 300 15.25 -34.56 -8.83
CA ARG A 300 15.96 -35.06 -7.65
C ARG A 300 15.97 -36.58 -7.55
N ASN A 301 14.89 -37.23 -7.94
CA ASN A 301 14.71 -38.68 -7.80
C ASN A 301 15.18 -39.46 -9.04
N ARG A 302 15.77 -38.79 -10.04
CA ARG A 302 16.18 -39.40 -11.31
C ARG A 302 17.69 -39.42 -11.44
N ASP A 303 18.25 -40.63 -11.47
CA ASP A 303 19.69 -40.86 -11.58
C ASP A 303 20.15 -41.16 -13.03
N THR A 304 19.22 -41.55 -13.91
CA THR A 304 19.50 -41.91 -15.30
C THR A 304 18.82 -40.98 -16.30
N MET A 305 19.56 -40.54 -17.32
CA MET A 305 19.07 -39.63 -18.37
C MET A 305 18.39 -40.35 -19.54
N VAL A 306 18.16 -41.66 -19.43
CA VAL A 306 17.50 -42.49 -20.46
C VAL A 306 16.13 -41.91 -20.81
N GLY A 307 15.89 -41.56 -22.07
CA GLY A 307 14.64 -40.93 -22.54
C GLY A 307 14.51 -39.41 -22.30
N LEU A 308 15.60 -38.72 -21.95
CA LEU A 308 15.65 -37.25 -21.87
C LEU A 308 16.80 -36.71 -22.71
N SER A 309 16.53 -35.66 -23.47
CA SER A 309 17.56 -35.03 -24.28
C SER A 309 18.44 -34.08 -23.45
N GLY A 310 19.72 -34.43 -23.30
CA GLY A 310 20.71 -33.57 -22.64
C GLY A 310 20.94 -32.25 -23.40
N ARG A 311 20.84 -32.29 -24.74
CA ARG A 311 20.93 -31.10 -25.60
C ARG A 311 19.74 -30.17 -25.38
N ALA A 312 18.53 -30.73 -25.29
CA ALA A 312 17.33 -29.94 -25.02
C ALA A 312 17.37 -29.28 -23.62
N VAL A 313 17.88 -29.99 -22.60
CA VAL A 313 18.04 -29.46 -21.24
C VAL A 313 19.04 -28.30 -21.22
N LEU A 314 20.17 -28.44 -21.92
CA LEU A 314 21.15 -27.36 -22.05
C LEU A 314 20.57 -26.15 -22.78
N TRP A 315 19.90 -26.37 -23.92
CA TRP A 315 19.30 -25.29 -24.70
C TRP A 315 18.20 -24.55 -23.92
N ARG A 316 17.37 -25.29 -23.18
CA ARG A 316 16.34 -24.73 -22.30
C ARG A 316 16.96 -23.90 -21.18
N SER A 317 18.05 -24.35 -20.58
CA SER A 317 18.76 -23.61 -19.52
C SER A 317 19.30 -22.28 -20.05
N ILE A 318 19.98 -22.29 -21.22
CA ILE A 318 20.51 -21.08 -21.86
C ILE A 318 19.37 -20.13 -22.23
N SER A 319 18.30 -20.63 -22.85
CA SER A 319 17.15 -19.81 -23.24
C SER A 319 16.48 -19.15 -22.04
N THR A 320 16.28 -19.90 -20.95
CA THR A 320 15.67 -19.38 -19.72
C THR A 320 16.55 -18.33 -19.05
N PHE A 321 17.88 -18.53 -19.07
CA PHE A 321 18.84 -17.55 -18.57
C PHE A 321 18.79 -16.24 -19.37
N ILE A 322 18.74 -16.32 -20.71
CA ILE A 322 18.61 -15.13 -21.57
C ILE A 322 17.30 -14.40 -21.29
N ILE A 323 16.18 -15.12 -21.17
CA ILE A 323 14.87 -14.53 -20.84
C ILE A 323 14.92 -13.84 -19.48
N PHE A 324 15.55 -14.44 -18.47
CA PHE A 324 15.69 -13.82 -17.16
C PHE A 324 16.51 -12.52 -17.21
N LEU A 325 17.61 -12.50 -17.97
CA LEU A 325 18.38 -11.28 -18.17
C LEU A 325 17.55 -10.20 -18.88
N TYR A 326 16.78 -10.57 -19.91
CA TYR A 326 15.88 -9.65 -20.59
C TYR A 326 14.81 -9.07 -19.64
N LEU A 327 14.17 -9.91 -18.82
CA LEU A 327 13.18 -9.48 -17.83
C LEU A 327 13.77 -8.58 -16.74
N MET A 328 15.06 -8.75 -16.43
CA MET A 328 15.79 -7.90 -15.50
C MET A 328 16.11 -6.53 -16.10
N ASP A 329 16.47 -6.50 -17.39
CA ASP A 329 16.78 -5.28 -18.13
C ASP A 329 15.54 -4.40 -18.35
N GLU A 330 14.39 -5.03 -18.66
CA GLU A 330 13.09 -4.36 -18.82
C GLU A 330 12.42 -3.94 -17.49
N GLU A 331 13.12 -4.02 -16.35
CA GLU A 331 12.62 -3.67 -15.01
C GLU A 331 11.23 -4.29 -14.69
N THR A 332 11.01 -5.54 -15.12
CA THR A 332 9.72 -6.19 -14.95
C THR A 332 9.34 -6.40 -13.49
N SER A 333 8.04 -6.51 -13.21
CA SER A 333 7.53 -6.60 -11.84
C SER A 333 8.22 -7.73 -11.05
N LEU A 334 8.56 -7.46 -9.79
CA LEU A 334 9.21 -8.44 -8.90
C LEU A 334 8.42 -9.75 -8.78
N LEU A 335 7.09 -9.69 -8.91
CA LEU A 335 6.21 -10.85 -8.90
C LEU A 335 6.54 -11.84 -10.02
N VAL A 336 7.01 -11.36 -11.18
CA VAL A 336 7.41 -12.20 -12.32
C VAL A 336 8.92 -12.48 -12.29
N LEU A 337 9.73 -11.47 -11.94
CA LEU A 337 11.19 -11.59 -11.94
C LEU A 337 11.71 -12.61 -10.92
N ILE A 338 11.15 -12.64 -9.71
CA ILE A 338 11.61 -13.56 -8.65
C ILE A 338 11.34 -15.02 -9.04
N PRO A 339 10.12 -15.44 -9.44
CA PRO A 339 9.89 -16.78 -9.97
C PRO A 339 10.76 -17.11 -11.18
N ALA A 340 10.94 -16.19 -12.13
CA ALA A 340 11.81 -16.40 -13.28
C ALA A 340 13.27 -16.67 -12.87
N GLY A 341 13.78 -15.93 -11.88
CA GLY A 341 15.12 -16.14 -11.31
C GLY A 341 15.26 -17.50 -10.62
N ILE A 342 14.29 -17.89 -9.79
CA ILE A 342 14.24 -19.22 -9.16
C ILE A 342 14.21 -20.32 -10.23
N GLY A 343 13.37 -20.17 -11.26
CA GLY A 343 13.29 -21.09 -12.39
C GLY A 343 14.62 -21.24 -13.12
N THR A 344 15.33 -20.12 -13.33
CA THR A 344 16.65 -20.11 -13.96
C THR A 344 17.69 -20.87 -13.13
N ILE A 345 17.70 -20.68 -11.80
CA ILE A 345 18.57 -21.44 -10.89
C ILE A 345 18.25 -22.94 -10.95
N ILE A 346 16.96 -23.30 -10.98
CA ILE A 346 16.52 -24.70 -11.10
C ILE A 346 16.98 -25.31 -12.43
N GLU A 347 16.83 -24.61 -13.55
CA GLU A 347 17.29 -25.08 -14.87
C GLU A 347 18.81 -25.24 -14.93
N MET A 348 19.59 -24.31 -14.34
CA MET A 348 21.04 -24.46 -14.20
C MET A 348 21.42 -25.68 -13.36
N TRP A 349 20.71 -25.93 -12.26
CA TRP A 349 20.92 -27.12 -11.44
C TRP A 349 20.65 -28.41 -12.23
N LYS A 350 19.60 -28.46 -13.06
CA LYS A 350 19.32 -29.62 -13.92
C LYS A 350 20.47 -29.92 -14.87
N VAL A 351 21.10 -28.89 -15.45
CA VAL A 351 22.29 -29.08 -16.32
C VAL A 351 23.42 -29.75 -15.54
N THR A 352 23.71 -29.30 -14.31
CA THR A 352 24.76 -29.94 -13.49
C THR A 352 24.46 -31.42 -13.21
N LYS A 353 23.18 -31.77 -13.02
CA LYS A 353 22.72 -33.15 -12.86
C LYS A 353 22.77 -33.95 -14.16
N ALA A 354 22.31 -33.38 -15.27
CA ALA A 354 22.23 -34.01 -16.58
C ALA A 354 23.60 -34.45 -17.09
N PHE A 355 24.60 -33.59 -16.92
CA PHE A 355 25.98 -33.86 -17.33
C PHE A 355 26.82 -34.54 -16.23
N LYS A 356 26.19 -34.94 -15.12
CA LYS A 356 26.83 -35.58 -13.96
C LYS A 356 28.13 -34.85 -13.55
N VAL A 357 28.07 -33.52 -13.51
CA VAL A 357 29.26 -32.68 -13.31
C VAL A 357 29.73 -32.80 -11.87
N GLN A 358 30.93 -33.35 -11.67
CA GLN A 358 31.60 -33.35 -10.38
C GLN A 358 32.58 -32.17 -10.34
N ILE A 359 32.38 -31.27 -9.37
CA ILE A 359 33.27 -30.12 -9.16
C ILE A 359 34.34 -30.54 -8.15
N LEU A 360 35.54 -30.81 -8.66
CA LEU A 360 36.72 -31.05 -7.82
C LEU A 360 37.45 -29.71 -7.63
N TRP A 361 37.55 -29.29 -6.37
CA TRP A 361 38.18 -28.03 -6.02
C TRP A 361 39.67 -28.27 -5.71
N ASN A 362 40.54 -27.85 -6.63
CA ASN A 362 41.99 -27.98 -6.44
C ASN A 362 42.61 -26.59 -6.23
N ARG A 363 42.90 -26.28 -4.96
CA ARG A 363 43.46 -25.03 -4.40
C ARG A 363 42.73 -23.72 -4.79
N TRP A 364 42.63 -23.33 -6.07
CA TRP A 364 41.98 -22.08 -6.53
C TRP A 364 41.30 -22.16 -7.91
N LYS A 365 41.30 -23.31 -8.61
CA LYS A 365 40.61 -23.48 -9.90
C LYS A 365 39.58 -24.61 -9.82
N PRO A 366 38.30 -24.38 -10.19
CA PRO A 366 37.33 -25.46 -10.32
C PRO A 366 37.63 -26.27 -11.59
N THR A 367 37.86 -27.58 -11.45
CA THR A 367 37.97 -28.50 -12.59
C THR A 367 36.67 -29.32 -12.68
N PHE A 368 36.01 -29.26 -13.83
CA PHE A 368 34.76 -29.97 -14.10
C PHE A 368 35.07 -31.36 -14.66
N GLN A 369 34.65 -32.44 -13.98
CA GLN A 369 34.68 -33.79 -14.53
C GLN A 369 33.26 -34.24 -14.87
N LEU A 370 33.03 -34.66 -16.12
CA LEU A 370 31.76 -35.28 -16.52
C LEU A 370 31.76 -36.75 -16.12
N GLY A 371 30.71 -37.20 -15.42
CA GLY A 371 30.55 -38.59 -15.01
C GLY A 371 30.29 -39.56 -16.18
N ALA A 372 30.56 -40.85 -15.96
CA ALA A 372 30.39 -41.89 -16.98
C ALA A 372 28.92 -42.04 -17.43
N THR A 373 28.72 -42.12 -18.75
CA THR A 373 27.42 -42.32 -19.42
C THR A 373 27.14 -43.81 -19.60
N SER A 374 25.94 -44.28 -19.24
CA SER A 374 25.53 -45.68 -19.41
C SER A 374 25.24 -46.01 -20.88
N GLU A 375 25.37 -47.27 -21.31
CA GLU A 375 25.05 -47.70 -22.70
C GLU A 375 23.63 -47.31 -23.14
N LYS A 376 22.63 -47.40 -22.25
CA LYS A 376 21.25 -46.96 -22.54
C LYS A 376 21.11 -45.44 -22.68
N GLU A 377 21.99 -44.67 -22.03
CA GLU A 377 22.05 -43.21 -22.20
C GLU A 377 22.72 -42.85 -23.54
N LYS A 378 23.67 -43.67 -24.02
CA LYS A 378 24.27 -43.51 -25.35
C LYS A 378 23.28 -43.82 -26.47
N GLU A 379 22.45 -44.85 -26.32
CA GLU A 379 21.35 -45.12 -27.25
C GLU A 379 20.38 -43.93 -27.34
N THR A 380 19.99 -43.36 -26.20
CA THR A 380 19.15 -42.15 -26.16
C THR A 380 19.85 -40.96 -26.84
N ALA A 381 21.14 -40.75 -26.59
CA ALA A 381 21.92 -39.68 -27.20
C ALA A 381 22.13 -39.86 -28.72
N ALA A 382 22.15 -41.11 -29.20
CA ALA A 382 22.23 -41.43 -30.62
C ALA A 382 20.92 -41.03 -31.34
N PHE A 383 19.76 -41.38 -30.78
CA PHE A 383 18.46 -40.92 -31.30
C PHE A 383 18.33 -39.39 -31.30
N ASP A 384 18.85 -38.72 -30.26
CA ASP A 384 18.93 -37.25 -30.17
C ASP A 384 19.84 -36.59 -31.22
N SER A 385 20.70 -37.37 -31.88
CA SER A 385 21.65 -36.89 -32.88
C SER A 385 21.23 -37.16 -34.33
N GLU A 386 20.19 -37.95 -34.53
CA GLU A 386 19.62 -38.30 -35.83
C GLU A 386 18.57 -37.29 -36.34
N VAL A 387 18.30 -36.22 -35.58
CA VAL A 387 17.35 -35.14 -35.93
C VAL A 387 18.07 -33.80 -36.12
#